data_AF-A0A3N5T0K4-F1
#
_entry.id   AF-A0A3N5T0K4-F1
#
_cell.length_a   1.000
_cell.length_b   1.000
_cell.length_c   1.000
_cell.angle_alpha   90.00
_cell.angle_beta   90.00
_cell.angle_gamma   90.00
#
_symmetry.space_group_name_H-M   'P 1'
#
loop_
_entity.id
_entity.type
_entity.pdbx_description
1 polymer ?
#
loop_
_entity_poly.entity_id
_entity_poly.type
_entity_poly.pdbx_seq_one_letter_code
_entity_poly.pdbx_strand_id
1 'polypeptide(L)'
;MKRGFWRHFQNLRNRMVFMKYGRDVYFFPGVHVVRPQYVCIGDHVTIGRNVDLFVHPDDPGTGEAIIEIGNNVHIGTNDMIGARKKVIIEENVLMGPHVLIADHSHAYEDIETPIK
;
A
#
# COMPACT_ATOMS: atom_id res chain seq x y z
N MET A 1 -24.81 8.66 -4.89
CA MET A 1 -24.65 10.13 -5.00
C MET A 1 -23.70 10.76 -3.97
N LYS A 2 -23.45 10.18 -2.77
CA LYS A 2 -22.54 10.77 -1.74
C LYS A 2 -21.05 10.38 -1.82
N ARG A 3 -20.67 9.43 -2.70
CA ARG A 3 -19.31 8.85 -2.75
C ARG A 3 -18.29 9.72 -3.50
N GLY A 4 -18.72 10.55 -4.45
CA GLY A 4 -17.83 11.34 -5.31
C GLY A 4 -17.17 12.53 -4.60
N PHE A 5 -17.92 13.22 -3.73
CA PHE A 5 -17.42 14.42 -3.02
C PHE A 5 -16.35 14.06 -1.99
N TRP A 6 -16.62 13.07 -1.12
CA TRP A 6 -15.67 12.61 -0.11
C TRP A 6 -14.38 12.03 -0.73
N ARG A 7 -14.51 11.41 -1.91
CA ARG A 7 -13.37 10.90 -2.69
C ARG A 7 -12.43 12.03 -3.13
N HIS A 8 -12.97 13.17 -3.55
CA HIS A 8 -12.13 14.29 -3.97
C HIS A 8 -11.29 14.83 -2.81
N PHE A 9 -11.91 14.99 -1.63
CA PHE A 9 -11.20 15.44 -0.43
C PHE A 9 -10.18 14.41 0.07
N GLN A 10 -10.51 13.11 0.06
CA GLN A 10 -9.56 12.04 0.38
C GLN A 10 -8.35 12.07 -0.56
N ASN A 11 -8.57 12.21 -1.87
CA ASN A 11 -7.49 12.30 -2.85
C ASN A 11 -6.62 13.55 -2.63
N LEU A 12 -7.21 14.70 -2.30
CA LEU A 12 -6.45 15.91 -2.00
C LEU A 12 -5.57 15.73 -0.75
N ARG A 13 -6.12 15.16 0.32
CA ARG A 13 -5.36 14.84 1.54
C ARG A 13 -4.24 13.84 1.26
N ASN A 14 -4.54 12.78 0.52
CA ASN A 14 -3.58 11.72 0.23
C ASN A 14 -2.39 12.23 -0.60
N ARG A 15 -2.61 13.17 -1.52
CA ARG A 15 -1.51 13.84 -2.26
C ARG A 15 -0.49 14.55 -1.36
N MET A 16 -0.84 14.90 -0.12
CA MET A 16 0.07 15.56 0.82
C MET A 16 0.86 14.60 1.71
N VAL A 17 0.45 13.33 1.82
CA VAL A 17 1.06 12.37 2.76
C VAL A 17 1.76 11.21 2.09
N PHE A 18 1.38 10.89 0.86
CA PHE A 18 2.07 9.88 0.05
C PHE A 18 3.29 10.50 -0.64
N MET A 19 4.34 9.70 -0.88
CA MET A 19 5.50 10.15 -1.65
C MET A 19 5.09 10.57 -3.06
N LYS A 20 4.24 9.75 -3.70
CA LYS A 20 3.59 10.06 -4.97
C LYS A 20 2.17 9.54 -4.95
N TYR A 21 1.25 10.34 -5.49
CA TYR A 21 -0.16 9.96 -5.54
C TYR A 21 -0.79 10.41 -6.87
N GLY A 22 -1.23 9.43 -7.66
CA GLY A 22 -1.83 9.65 -8.96
C GLY A 22 -3.26 10.17 -8.92
N ARG A 23 -3.89 10.21 -10.09
CA ARG A 23 -5.29 10.59 -10.33
C ARG A 23 -6.19 9.36 -10.22
N ASP A 24 -7.45 9.61 -9.89
CA ASP A 24 -8.50 8.58 -9.84
C ASP A 24 -8.15 7.33 -9.01
N VAL A 25 -7.44 7.55 -7.91
CA VAL A 25 -7.18 6.53 -6.91
C VAL A 25 -8.42 6.34 -6.03
N TYR A 26 -8.78 5.08 -5.76
CA TYR A 26 -9.94 4.74 -4.96
C TYR A 26 -9.60 3.75 -3.85
N PHE A 27 -9.78 4.20 -2.60
CA PHE A 27 -9.64 3.36 -1.43
C PHE A 27 -11.03 2.96 -0.94
N PHE A 28 -11.29 1.65 -0.90
CA PHE A 28 -12.49 1.16 -0.24
C PHE A 28 -12.38 1.28 1.29
N PRO A 29 -13.51 1.19 2.03
CA PRO A 29 -13.47 1.23 3.49
C PRO A 29 -12.58 0.14 4.09
N GLY A 30 -11.86 0.47 5.16
CA GLY A 30 -10.97 -0.44 5.87
C GLY A 30 -9.54 -0.48 5.36
N VAL A 31 -9.22 0.20 4.25
CA VAL A 31 -7.82 0.32 3.79
C VAL A 31 -6.98 1.02 4.84
N HIS A 32 -5.88 0.40 5.22
CA HIS A 32 -4.93 0.89 6.18
C HIS A 32 -3.55 0.98 5.54
N VAL A 33 -2.93 2.15 5.64
CA VAL A 33 -1.62 2.43 5.05
C VAL A 33 -0.71 2.97 6.14
N VAL A 34 0.30 2.20 6.50
CA VAL A 34 1.31 2.55 7.48
C VAL A 34 2.50 3.19 6.77
N ARG A 35 2.84 4.41 7.22
CA ARG A 35 3.92 5.25 6.66
C ARG A 35 3.73 5.53 5.15
N PRO A 36 2.63 6.21 4.74
CA PRO A 36 2.36 6.53 3.35
C PRO A 36 3.46 7.34 2.66
N GLN A 37 4.30 8.05 3.42
CA GLN A 37 5.44 8.80 2.89
C GLN A 37 6.51 7.94 2.20
N TYR A 38 6.43 6.61 2.27
CA TYR A 38 7.27 5.67 1.51
C TYR A 38 6.48 4.93 0.42
N VAL A 39 5.28 5.37 0.10
CA VAL A 39 4.39 4.71 -0.87
C VAL A 39 4.16 5.63 -2.06
N CYS A 40 4.39 5.08 -3.25
CA CYS A 40 4.02 5.69 -4.52
C CYS A 40 2.80 4.98 -5.10
N ILE A 41 1.79 5.74 -5.50
CA ILE A 41 0.60 5.23 -6.18
C ILE A 41 0.45 5.95 -7.53
N GLY A 42 0.31 5.18 -8.60
CA GLY A 42 0.04 5.65 -9.95
C GLY A 42 -1.39 6.11 -10.17
N ASP A 43 -1.74 6.34 -11.43
CA ASP A 43 -3.07 6.74 -11.86
C ASP A 43 -4.02 5.54 -11.98
N HIS A 44 -5.32 5.76 -11.75
CA HIS A 44 -6.39 4.76 -11.91
C HIS A 44 -6.21 3.50 -11.06
N VAL A 45 -5.78 3.67 -9.82
CA VAL A 45 -5.57 2.56 -8.88
C VAL A 45 -6.81 2.33 -8.01
N THR A 46 -7.26 1.09 -7.90
CA THR A 46 -8.30 0.69 -6.95
C THR A 46 -7.71 -0.21 -5.88
N ILE A 47 -7.91 0.15 -4.62
CA ILE A 47 -7.51 -0.64 -3.46
C ILE A 47 -8.76 -1.16 -2.75
N GLY A 48 -8.91 -2.49 -2.74
CA GLY A 48 -10.05 -3.23 -2.17
C GLY A 48 -10.28 -2.99 -0.68
N ARG A 49 -11.37 -3.56 -0.14
CA ARG A 49 -11.72 -3.38 1.29
C ARG A 49 -10.66 -4.04 2.17
N ASN A 50 -10.41 -3.46 3.34
CA ASN A 50 -9.53 -4.03 4.37
C ASN A 50 -8.15 -4.45 3.83
N VAL A 51 -7.61 -3.70 2.85
CA VAL A 51 -6.24 -3.92 2.41
C VAL A 51 -5.30 -3.25 3.38
N ASP A 52 -4.23 -3.96 3.73
CA ASP A 52 -3.16 -3.45 4.56
C ASP A 52 -1.89 -3.21 3.73
N LEU A 53 -1.37 -1.98 3.76
CA LEU A 53 -0.06 -1.62 3.23
C LEU A 53 0.87 -1.27 4.41
N PHE A 54 1.81 -2.17 4.73
CA PHE A 54 2.74 -1.99 5.84
C PHE A 54 4.15 -1.72 5.34
N VAL A 55 4.68 -0.54 5.64
CA VAL A 55 6.06 -0.17 5.30
C VAL A 55 6.90 -0.02 6.57
N HIS A 56 8.02 -0.74 6.63
CA HIS A 56 8.99 -0.72 7.72
C HIS A 56 10.41 -0.58 7.15
N PRO A 57 10.85 0.63 6.76
CA PRO A 57 12.18 0.82 6.16
C PRO A 57 13.30 0.29 7.07
N ASP A 58 14.27 -0.42 6.50
CA ASP A 58 15.51 -0.73 7.21
C ASP A 58 16.34 0.55 7.45
N ASP A 59 16.31 1.49 6.51
CA ASP A 59 16.87 2.84 6.64
C ASP A 59 15.75 3.91 6.58
N PRO A 60 15.38 4.54 7.71
CA PRO A 60 14.38 5.61 7.73
C PRO A 60 14.79 6.88 6.95
N GLY A 61 16.06 7.04 6.59
CA GLY A 61 16.61 8.18 5.86
C GLY A 61 16.64 8.01 4.33
N THR A 62 16.27 6.83 3.82
CA THR A 62 16.36 6.46 2.40
C THR A 62 15.80 7.50 1.43
N GLY A 63 14.67 8.13 1.78
CA GLY A 63 13.99 9.06 0.87
C GLY A 63 13.43 8.40 -0.40
N GLU A 64 13.51 7.07 -0.52
CA GLU A 64 12.96 6.29 -1.63
C GLU A 64 11.58 5.71 -1.29
N ALA A 65 10.80 5.42 -2.34
CA ALA A 65 9.58 4.66 -2.19
C ALA A 65 9.91 3.19 -1.92
N ILE A 66 9.24 2.58 -0.96
CA ILE A 66 9.41 1.16 -0.63
C ILE A 66 8.29 0.33 -1.23
N ILE A 67 7.07 0.88 -1.30
CA ILE A 67 5.99 0.28 -2.10
C ILE A 67 5.72 1.21 -3.28
N GLU A 68 5.85 0.68 -4.49
CA GLU A 68 5.48 1.37 -5.72
C GLU A 68 4.33 0.63 -6.41
N ILE A 69 3.21 1.33 -6.60
CA ILE A 69 2.05 0.81 -7.33
C ILE A 69 1.96 1.61 -8.63
N GLY A 70 2.00 0.90 -9.76
CA GLY A 70 1.90 1.43 -11.11
C GLY A 70 0.51 1.97 -11.47
N ASN A 71 0.32 2.28 -12.76
CA ASN A 71 -0.95 2.75 -13.27
C ASN A 71 -1.92 1.59 -13.53
N ASN A 72 -3.23 1.86 -13.48
CA ASN A 72 -4.30 0.90 -13.82
C ASN A 72 -4.23 -0.40 -12.99
N VAL A 73 -3.85 -0.30 -11.71
CA VAL A 73 -3.74 -1.45 -10.81
C VAL A 73 -5.04 -1.69 -10.03
N HIS A 74 -5.42 -2.96 -9.90
CA HIS A 74 -6.49 -3.39 -9.01
C HIS A 74 -5.92 -4.30 -7.91
N ILE A 75 -6.01 -3.84 -6.66
CA ILE A 75 -5.67 -4.64 -5.47
C ILE A 75 -6.96 -5.22 -4.88
N GLY A 76 -6.95 -6.53 -4.64
CA GLY A 76 -8.09 -7.30 -4.16
C GLY A 76 -8.51 -6.94 -2.74
N THR A 77 -9.65 -7.47 -2.31
CA THR A 77 -10.13 -7.26 -0.93
C THR A 77 -9.40 -8.17 0.04
N ASN A 78 -9.06 -7.64 1.22
CA ASN A 78 -8.29 -8.30 2.28
C ASN A 78 -6.86 -8.71 1.85
N ASP A 79 -6.28 -8.02 0.87
CA ASP A 79 -4.88 -8.20 0.50
C ASP A 79 -3.96 -7.54 1.53
N MET A 80 -2.74 -8.05 1.65
CA MET A 80 -1.71 -7.50 2.51
C MET A 80 -0.40 -7.35 1.74
N ILE A 81 0.19 -6.16 1.78
CA ILE A 81 1.49 -5.88 1.18
C ILE A 81 2.41 -5.33 2.26
N GLY A 82 3.43 -6.11 2.63
CA GLY A 82 4.43 -5.77 3.62
C GLY A 82 5.80 -5.55 2.98
N ALA A 83 6.45 -4.42 3.23
CA ALA A 83 7.73 -4.11 2.61
C ALA A 83 8.72 -3.44 3.57
N ARG A 84 9.98 -3.89 3.53
CA ARG A 84 11.12 -3.26 4.23
C ARG A 84 12.14 -2.63 3.28
N LYS A 85 12.39 -3.29 2.15
CA LYS A 85 13.33 -2.87 1.11
C LYS A 85 12.59 -2.33 -0.10
N LYS A 86 11.83 -3.20 -0.79
CA LYS A 86 11.13 -2.81 -2.02
C LYS A 86 10.07 -3.84 -2.42
N VAL A 87 8.88 -3.36 -2.71
CA VAL A 87 7.84 -4.07 -3.46
C VAL A 87 7.35 -3.17 -4.59
N ILE A 88 7.32 -3.72 -5.81
CA ILE A 88 6.84 -3.03 -7.00
C ILE A 88 5.68 -3.83 -7.57
N ILE A 89 4.53 -3.18 -7.68
CA ILE A 89 3.37 -3.68 -8.41
C ILE A 89 3.32 -2.89 -9.71
N GLU A 90 3.66 -3.55 -10.81
CA GLU A 90 3.75 -2.91 -12.12
C GLU A 90 2.38 -2.46 -12.65
N GLU A 91 2.39 -1.72 -13.76
CA GLU A 91 1.17 -1.24 -14.38
C GLU A 91 0.29 -2.36 -14.95
N ASN A 92 -1.02 -2.12 -14.98
CA ASN A 92 -2.03 -3.04 -15.50
C ASN A 92 -2.11 -4.40 -14.77
N VAL A 93 -1.66 -4.45 -13.52
CA VAL A 93 -1.78 -5.63 -12.66
C VAL A 93 -3.16 -5.71 -12.01
N LEU A 94 -3.73 -6.92 -12.01
CA LEU A 94 -4.93 -7.25 -11.24
C LEU A 94 -4.57 -8.34 -10.23
N MET A 95 -4.80 -8.05 -8.95
CA MET A 95 -4.68 -9.01 -7.85
C MET A 95 -6.06 -9.52 -7.45
N GLY A 96 -6.16 -10.83 -7.22
CA GLY A 96 -7.33 -11.43 -6.58
C GLY A 96 -7.38 -11.09 -5.09
N PRO A 97 -8.49 -11.42 -4.39
CA PRO A 97 -8.60 -11.17 -2.96
C PRO A 97 -7.74 -12.14 -2.13
N HIS A 98 -7.39 -11.72 -0.91
CA HIS A 98 -6.60 -12.48 0.08
C HIS A 98 -5.17 -12.81 -0.35
N VAL A 99 -4.54 -11.93 -1.14
CA VAL A 99 -3.15 -12.07 -1.55
C VAL A 99 -2.21 -11.44 -0.52
N LEU A 100 -1.15 -12.17 -0.15
CA LEU A 100 -0.02 -11.65 0.64
C LEU A 100 1.19 -11.45 -0.28
N ILE A 101 1.77 -10.25 -0.27
CA ILE A 101 3.07 -9.95 -0.85
C ILE A 101 3.97 -9.40 0.25
N ALA A 102 5.12 -10.04 0.48
CA ALA A 102 6.10 -9.59 1.46
C ALA A 102 7.54 -9.80 0.99
N ASP A 103 8.43 -8.85 1.30
CA ASP A 103 9.87 -8.95 1.02
C ASP A 103 10.71 -9.35 2.26
N HIS A 104 10.03 -9.63 3.37
CA HIS A 104 10.62 -10.02 4.64
C HIS A 104 9.71 -11.01 5.36
N SER A 105 10.30 -11.76 6.29
CA SER A 105 9.61 -12.63 7.21
C SER A 105 10.14 -12.38 8.62
N HIS A 106 9.37 -12.78 9.63
CA HIS A 106 9.89 -12.91 10.98
C HIS A 106 10.91 -14.06 11.01
N ALA A 107 11.97 -13.89 11.80
CA ALA A 107 12.84 -15.01 12.16
C ALA A 107 12.03 -16.05 12.93
N TYR A 108 12.54 -17.28 13.04
CA TYR A 108 11.89 -18.36 13.80
C TYR A 108 12.93 -19.32 14.38
N GLU A 109 14.15 -18.83 14.56
CA GLU A 109 15.32 -19.64 14.94
C GLU A 109 15.21 -20.15 16.39
N ASP A 110 14.56 -19.38 17.26
CA ASP A 110 14.29 -19.73 18.66
C ASP A 110 12.79 -19.68 18.94
N ILE A 111 12.20 -20.84 19.22
CA ILE A 111 10.76 -20.98 19.50
C ILE A 111 10.37 -20.51 20.91
N GLU A 112 11.34 -20.32 21.80
CA GLU A 112 11.11 -19.83 23.16
C GLU A 112 11.12 -18.29 23.24
N THR A 113 11.57 -17.62 22.17
CA THR A 113 11.64 -16.16 22.11
C THR A 113 10.52 -15.59 21.24
N PRO A 114 9.55 -14.85 21.80
CA PRO A 114 8.53 -14.16 21.01
C PRO A 114 9.14 -13.08 20.12
N ILE A 115 8.72 -13.04 18.85
CA ILE A 115 9.12 -12.02 17.89
C ILE A 115 7.96 -11.04 17.69
N LYS A 116 8.27 -9.75 17.72
CA LYS A 116 7.32 -8.64 17.55
C LYS A 116 7.57 -7.90 16.25
#